data_AF-A0A8I1EJQ7-F1
#
_entry.id   AF-A0A8I1EJQ7-F1
#
_cell.length_a   1.000
_cell.length_b   1.000
_cell.length_c   1.000
_cell.angle_alpha   90.00
_cell.angle_beta   90.00
_cell.angle_gamma   90.00
#
_symmetry.space_group_name_H-M   'P 1'
#
loop_
_entity.id
_entity.type
_entity.pdbx_description
1 polymer ?
#
loop_
_entity_poly.entity_id
_entity_poly.type
_entity_poly.pdbx_seq_one_letter_code
_entity_poly.pdbx_strand_id
1 'polypeptide(L)'
;MRLVLNSHACRSGMALYQSASNVIRGLVCGSGLVLALSGCAGKSEPQIQYVRMEVPVQVPCRAPEVAVPAWAAAGLRKTDSLEVKVRALLAERRQRIGYERQLEAAVTACR
;
A
#
# COMPACT_ATOMS: atom_id res chain seq x y z
N MET A 1 6.68 9.80 4.27
CA MET A 1 6.38 8.36 4.44
C MET A 1 7.37 7.59 3.58
N ARG A 2 8.16 6.68 4.18
CA ARG A 2 9.18 5.88 3.47
C ARG A 2 8.48 4.79 2.67
N LEU A 3 8.71 4.75 1.37
CA LEU A 3 8.31 3.64 0.50
C LEU A 3 9.26 2.47 0.76
N VAL A 4 8.75 1.43 1.42
CA VAL A 4 9.45 0.15 1.59
C VAL A 4 9.19 -0.66 0.31
N LEU A 5 10.15 -0.67 -0.62
CA LEU A 5 10.15 -1.63 -1.72
C LEU A 5 10.52 -3.01 -1.15
N ASN A 6 9.53 -3.88 -0.97
CA ASN A 6 9.77 -5.31 -0.77
C ASN A 6 10.09 -5.94 -2.14
N SER A 7 11.37 -5.95 -2.49
CA SER A 7 11.89 -6.74 -3.60
C SER A 7 11.91 -8.22 -3.20
N HIS A 8 10.82 -8.94 -3.45
CA HIS A 8 10.87 -10.39 -3.51
C HIS A 8 11.60 -10.80 -4.80
N ALA A 9 12.92 -10.84 -4.73
CA ALA A 9 13.75 -11.49 -5.74
C ALA A 9 13.45 -12.99 -5.70
N CYS A 10 12.56 -13.42 -6.58
CA CYS A 10 12.32 -14.82 -6.86
C CYS A 10 13.61 -15.38 -7.47
N ARG A 11 14.42 -16.02 -6.61
CA ARG A 11 15.67 -16.70 -6.95
C ARG A 11 15.32 -17.95 -7.76
N SER A 12 14.95 -17.75 -9.02
CA SER A 12 14.78 -18.82 -9.99
C SER A 12 16.16 -19.27 -10.43
N GLY A 13 16.65 -20.31 -9.77
CA GLY A 13 17.79 -21.04 -10.27
C GLY A 13 17.35 -21.90 -11.44
N MET A 14 17.74 -21.54 -12.66
CA MET A 14 17.96 -22.49 -13.75
C MET A 14 19.04 -21.97 -14.70
N ALA A 15 20.09 -22.79 -14.82
CA ALA A 15 20.96 -22.97 -15.96
C ALA A 15 21.76 -21.75 -16.45
N LEU A 16 22.98 -21.63 -15.91
CA LEU A 16 24.15 -21.20 -16.68
C LEU A 16 24.19 -22.01 -17.98
N TYR A 17 23.75 -21.42 -19.08
CA TYR A 17 24.00 -21.96 -20.41
C TYR A 17 25.51 -21.96 -20.64
N GLN A 18 26.02 -23.16 -20.76
CA GLN A 18 27.41 -23.48 -21.00
C GLN A 18 27.83 -22.87 -22.34
N SER A 19 28.62 -21.80 -22.28
CA SER A 19 29.25 -21.19 -23.45
C SER A 19 30.34 -22.13 -23.96
N ALA A 20 29.97 -23.11 -24.78
CA ALA A 20 30.92 -23.88 -25.58
C ALA A 20 31.47 -22.95 -26.67
N SER A 21 32.57 -22.27 -26.34
CA SER A 21 33.36 -21.52 -27.31
C SER A 21 34.01 -22.51 -28.27
N ASN A 22 33.63 -22.43 -29.55
CA ASN A 22 34.20 -23.23 -30.62
C ASN A 22 35.64 -22.78 -30.91
N VAL A 23 36.63 -23.53 -30.42
CA VAL A 23 37.99 -23.54 -30.96
C VAL A 23 38.24 -24.90 -31.59
N ILE A 24 37.75 -25.08 -32.82
CA ILE A 24 38.32 -26.05 -33.73
C ILE A 24 38.66 -25.27 -35.00
N ARG A 25 39.91 -24.81 -35.02
CA ARG A 25 40.61 -24.40 -36.23
C ARG A 25 40.77 -25.63 -37.12
N GLY A 26 40.42 -25.48 -38.39
CA GLY A 26 41.13 -26.16 -39.48
C GLY A 26 40.36 -27.28 -40.18
N LEU A 27 40.24 -27.10 -41.50
CA LEU A 27 39.93 -28.09 -42.54
C LEU A 27 38.55 -28.76 -42.47
N VAL A 28 37.63 -28.33 -43.34
CA VAL A 28 37.10 -29.21 -44.41
C VAL A 28 36.65 -28.32 -45.58
N CYS A 29 37.09 -28.74 -46.76
CA CYS A 29 36.86 -28.17 -48.08
C CYS A 29 35.48 -28.58 -48.60
N GLY A 30 34.77 -27.64 -49.25
CA GLY A 30 33.80 -27.97 -50.30
C GLY A 30 32.33 -28.10 -49.88
N SER A 31 31.51 -27.31 -50.57
CA SER A 31 30.10 -27.58 -50.93
C SER A 31 29.05 -27.61 -49.81
N GLY A 32 28.06 -26.71 -49.92
CA GLY A 32 26.77 -26.87 -49.25
C GLY A 32 26.29 -25.63 -48.52
N LEU A 33 25.92 -24.60 -49.27
CA LEU A 33 24.89 -23.65 -48.84
C LEU A 33 23.61 -24.45 -48.50
N VAL A 34 22.81 -23.92 -47.58
CA VAL A 34 21.42 -24.28 -47.24
C VAL A 34 21.27 -25.17 -45.99
N LEU A 35 20.37 -24.69 -45.12
CA LEU A 35 19.64 -25.37 -44.03
C LEU A 35 20.14 -25.09 -42.60
N ALA A 36 19.62 -24.02 -41.98
CA ALA A 36 19.03 -24.08 -40.63
C ALA A 36 18.35 -22.74 -40.23
N LEU A 37 17.45 -22.21 -41.05
CA LEU A 37 16.40 -21.30 -40.55
C LEU A 37 15.26 -22.15 -39.98
N SER A 38 15.53 -22.91 -38.90
CA SER A 38 14.47 -23.57 -38.15
C SER A 38 13.75 -22.49 -37.34
N GLY A 39 12.59 -22.05 -37.85
CA GLY A 39 11.73 -21.10 -37.19
C GLY A 39 11.37 -21.53 -35.77
N CYS A 40 11.16 -20.56 -34.89
CA CYS A 40 10.58 -20.75 -33.57
C CYS A 40 9.06 -21.02 -33.72
N ALA A 41 8.70 -22.07 -34.48
CA ALA A 41 7.32 -22.48 -34.75
C ALA A 41 6.72 -23.36 -33.63
N GLY A 42 7.46 -23.57 -32.55
CA GLY A 42 7.09 -24.42 -31.42
C GLY A 42 6.77 -23.66 -30.14
N LYS A 43 6.34 -22.39 -30.19
CA LYS A 43 5.74 -21.78 -29.01
C LYS A 43 4.31 -22.30 -28.90
N SER A 44 4.14 -23.36 -28.11
CA SER A 44 2.86 -23.85 -27.64
C SER A 44 2.01 -22.67 -27.15
N GLU A 45 0.73 -22.64 -27.53
CA GLU A 45 -0.21 -21.64 -27.06
C GLU A 45 -0.12 -21.55 -25.54
N PRO A 46 0.23 -20.38 -24.96
CA PRO A 46 0.39 -20.27 -23.52
C PRO A 46 -0.93 -20.63 -22.85
N GLN A 47 -0.87 -21.55 -21.89
CA GLN A 47 -2.06 -22.02 -21.20
C GLN A 47 -2.62 -20.89 -20.34
N ILE A 48 -3.69 -20.24 -20.80
CA ILE A 48 -4.33 -19.11 -20.12
C ILE A 48 -5.04 -19.64 -18.88
N GLN A 49 -4.48 -19.33 -17.70
CA GLN A 49 -5.14 -19.59 -16.43
C GLN A 49 -5.91 -18.35 -15.98
N TYR A 50 -7.23 -18.45 -15.97
CA TYR A 50 -8.09 -17.42 -15.42
C TYR A 50 -8.07 -17.51 -13.90
N VAL A 51 -7.39 -16.57 -13.26
CA VAL A 51 -7.35 -16.47 -11.79
C VAL A 51 -8.43 -15.49 -11.35
N ARG A 52 -9.33 -15.95 -10.47
CA ARG A 52 -10.23 -15.06 -9.74
C ARG A 52 -9.41 -14.33 -8.68
N MET A 53 -9.36 -13.00 -8.76
CA MET A 53 -8.74 -12.15 -7.75
C MET A 53 -9.84 -11.54 -6.89
N GLU A 54 -9.68 -11.62 -5.57
CA GLU A 54 -10.51 -10.85 -4.64
C GLU A 54 -10.14 -9.36 -4.74
N VAL A 55 -11.09 -8.54 -5.15
CA VAL A 55 -10.92 -7.09 -5.22
C VAL A 55 -11.41 -6.50 -3.89
N PRO A 56 -10.55 -5.81 -3.13
CA PRO A 56 -10.98 -5.17 -1.89
C PRO A 56 -12.02 -4.08 -2.21
N VAL A 57 -13.22 -4.24 -1.67
CA VAL A 57 -14.29 -3.24 -1.76
C VAL A 57 -14.20 -2.30 -0.56
N GLN A 58 -14.35 -1.00 -0.81
CA GLN A 58 -14.36 0.00 0.25
C GLN A 58 -15.65 -0.13 1.05
N VAL A 59 -15.55 -0.52 2.31
CA VAL A 59 -16.70 -0.60 3.22
C VAL A 59 -16.86 0.73 3.96
N PRO A 60 -18.09 1.28 4.07
CA PRO A 60 -18.31 2.50 4.82
C PRO A 60 -18.15 2.24 6.33
N CYS A 61 -17.44 3.13 7.03
CA CYS A 61 -17.34 3.03 8.48
C CYS A 61 -18.70 3.28 9.14
N ARG A 62 -19.01 2.50 10.18
CA ARG A 62 -20.22 2.62 11.00
C ARG A 62 -19.91 3.07 12.43
N ALA A 63 -19.00 4.02 12.59
CA ALA A 63 -18.74 4.62 13.90
C ALA A 63 -19.95 5.47 14.35
N PRO A 64 -20.29 5.47 15.64
CA PRO A 64 -21.35 6.33 16.17
C PRO A 64 -20.96 7.81 16.07
N GLU A 65 -21.95 8.68 15.89
CA GLU A 65 -21.76 10.12 15.93
C GLU A 65 -21.39 10.59 17.34
N VAL A 66 -20.30 11.36 17.46
CA VAL A 66 -19.83 11.89 18.75
C VAL A 66 -20.50 13.25 19.00
N ALA A 67 -21.42 13.29 19.97
CA ALA A 67 -22.15 14.50 20.31
C ALA A 67 -21.24 15.64 20.80
N VAL A 68 -21.52 16.86 20.34
CA VAL A 68 -20.82 18.07 20.81
C VAL A 68 -21.24 18.35 22.27
N PRO A 69 -20.29 18.47 23.21
CA PRO A 69 -20.61 18.74 24.61
C PRO A 69 -21.06 20.19 24.81
N ALA A 70 -21.81 20.42 25.89
CA ALA A 70 -22.13 21.76 26.35
C ALA A 70 -20.85 22.44 26.89
N TRP A 71 -20.25 23.30 26.06
CA TRP A 71 -19.00 23.98 26.36
C TRP A 71 -19.14 24.92 27.57
N ALA A 72 -18.27 24.75 28.57
CA ALA A 72 -18.35 25.50 29.82
C ALA A 72 -18.19 27.02 29.62
N ALA A 73 -17.49 27.47 28.58
CA ALA A 73 -17.33 28.89 28.29
C ALA A 73 -18.48 29.51 27.47
N ALA A 74 -19.43 28.71 26.97
CA ALA A 74 -20.49 29.20 26.07
C ALA A 74 -21.37 30.30 26.69
N GLY A 75 -21.51 30.31 28.01
CA GLY A 75 -22.30 31.30 28.75
C GLY A 75 -21.52 32.51 29.28
N LEU A 76 -20.22 32.61 29.03
CA LEU A 76 -19.39 33.70 29.58
C LEU A 76 -19.78 35.05 28.97
N ARG A 77 -19.91 36.05 29.84
CA ARG A 77 -20.16 37.45 29.48
C ARG A 77 -18.90 38.28 29.64
N LYS A 78 -18.85 39.39 28.91
CA LYS A 78 -17.73 40.35 29.01
C LYS A 78 -17.60 40.93 30.42
N THR A 79 -18.72 41.15 31.10
CA THR A 79 -18.81 41.71 32.45
C THR A 79 -18.45 40.72 33.56
N ASP A 80 -18.30 39.43 33.26
CA ASP A 80 -17.97 38.43 34.28
C ASP A 80 -16.58 38.68 34.86
N SER A 81 -16.42 38.36 36.14
CA SER A 81 -15.13 38.48 36.82
C SER A 81 -14.09 37.57 36.18
N LEU A 82 -12.82 37.93 36.36
CA LEU A 82 -11.70 37.13 35.85
C LEU A 82 -11.74 35.70 36.41
N GLU A 83 -12.08 35.55 37.70
CA GLU A 83 -12.16 34.24 38.35
C GLU A 83 -13.18 33.31 37.67
N VAL A 84 -14.38 33.83 37.36
CA VAL A 84 -15.43 33.06 36.67
C VAL A 84 -14.95 32.63 35.28
N LYS A 85 -14.31 33.54 34.53
CA LYS A 85 -13.75 33.24 33.20
C LYS A 85 -12.67 32.17 33.26
N VAL A 86 -11.69 32.30 34.16
CA VAL A 86 -10.61 31.33 34.31
C VAL A 86 -11.15 29.96 34.69
N ARG A 87 -12.11 29.90 35.63
CA ARG A 87 -12.73 28.63 36.05
C ARG A 87 -13.46 27.95 34.89
N ALA A 88 -14.26 28.69 34.14
CA ALA A 88 -14.99 28.16 32.98
C ALA A 88 -14.02 27.68 31.88
N LEU A 89 -12.97 28.44 31.57
CA LEU A 89 -11.98 28.06 30.56
C LEU A 89 -11.14 26.84 30.97
N LEU A 90 -10.79 26.70 32.24
CA LEU A 90 -10.10 25.50 32.75
C LEU A 90 -11.00 24.26 32.75
N ALA A 91 -12.30 24.43 32.98
CA ALA A 91 -13.27 23.36 32.83
C ALA A 91 -13.42 22.96 31.36
N GLU A 92 -13.58 23.93 30.45
CA GLU A 92 -13.69 23.67 29.02
C GLU A 92 -12.44 23.01 28.44
N ARG A 93 -11.24 23.40 28.89
CA ARG A 93 -10.00 22.76 28.47
C ARG A 93 -10.03 21.24 28.72
N ARG A 94 -10.58 20.82 29.87
CA ARG A 94 -10.74 19.38 30.16
C ARG A 94 -11.82 18.73 29.29
N GLN A 95 -12.92 19.44 29.00
CA GLN A 95 -13.93 18.97 28.06
C GLN A 95 -13.36 18.73 26.67
N ARG A 96 -12.52 19.65 26.15
CA ARG A 96 -11.86 19.51 24.83
C ARG A 96 -10.97 18.28 24.77
N ILE A 97 -10.13 18.06 25.79
CA ILE A 97 -9.27 16.86 25.89
C ILE A 97 -10.12 15.58 25.86
N GLY A 98 -11.24 15.55 26.57
CA GLY A 98 -12.15 14.41 26.56
C GLY A 98 -12.81 14.18 25.21
N TYR A 99 -13.29 15.26 24.58
CA TYR A 99 -13.94 15.22 23.28
C TYR A 99 -12.99 14.77 22.16
N GLU A 100 -11.75 15.27 22.16
CA GLU A 100 -10.70 14.86 21.22
C GLU A 100 -10.44 13.34 21.33
N ARG A 101 -10.34 12.80 22.55
CA ARG A 101 -10.18 11.35 22.75
C ARG A 101 -11.38 10.54 22.23
N GLN A 102 -12.60 11.04 22.39
CA GLN A 102 -13.79 10.39 21.85
C GLN A 102 -13.78 10.38 20.32
N LEU A 103 -13.40 11.50 19.71
CA LEU A 103 -13.24 11.60 18.25
C LEU A 103 -12.13 10.66 17.73
N GLU A 104 -10.98 10.62 18.39
CA GLU A 104 -9.90 9.69 18.07
C GLU A 104 -10.35 8.23 18.16
N ALA A 105 -11.13 7.88 19.18
CA ALA A 105 -11.69 6.54 19.33
C ALA A 105 -12.66 6.20 18.19
N ALA A 106 -13.55 7.14 17.81
CA ALA A 106 -14.48 6.95 16.71
C ALA A 106 -13.75 6.73 15.37
N VAL A 107 -12.70 7.51 15.09
CA VAL A 107 -11.87 7.33 13.88
C VAL A 107 -11.08 6.03 13.92
N THR A 108 -10.56 5.65 15.09
CA THR A 108 -9.78 4.41 15.26
C THR A 108 -10.64 3.17 15.04
N ALA A 109 -11.92 3.20 15.39
CA ALA A 109 -12.86 2.12 15.10
C ALA A 109 -13.09 1.87 13.60
N CYS A 110 -12.68 2.81 12.73
CA CYS A 110 -12.82 2.73 11.28
C CYS A 110 -11.56 2.26 10.53
N ARG A 111 -10.45 2.01 11.22
CA ARG A 111 -9.19 1.57 10.64
C ARG A 111 -9.10 0.05 10.59
#